data_AF-A0A4Q3SLM6-F1
#
_entry.id   AF-A0A4Q3SLM6-F1
#
_cell.length_a   1.000
_cell.length_b   1.000
_cell.length_c   1.000
_cell.angle_alpha   90.00
_cell.angle_beta   90.00
_cell.angle_gamma   90.00
#
_symmetry.space_group_name_H-M   'P 1'
#
loop_
_entity.id
_entity.type
_entity.pdbx_description
1 polymer ?
#
loop_
_entity_poly.entity_id
_entity_poly.type
_entity_poly.pdbx_seq_one_letter_code
_entity_poly.pdbx_strand_id
1 'polypeptide(L)'
;MGDKTLTAAEAEKAFWDSLKKSNTGMLGLDQPGYHSQPMTAFRDEETGVIWFFTRDDTDLARDAAVGSGQSAMFTYGSKDQNVWACVHGELSVHGADRNIIDRYWNPVLAAWYPEGKD
;
A
#
# COMPACT_ATOMS: atom_id res chain seq x y z
N MET A 1 26.89 -16.71 -0.97
CA MET A 1 25.54 -16.62 -1.58
C MET A 1 25.75 -16.05 -2.97
N GLY A 2 25.41 -16.79 -4.02
CA GLY A 2 25.72 -16.37 -5.40
C GLY A 2 24.95 -15.11 -5.78
N ASP A 3 25.65 -14.15 -6.38
CA ASP A 3 25.12 -12.94 -7.02
C ASP A 3 24.14 -13.31 -8.14
N LYS A 4 22.91 -13.69 -7.79
CA LYS A 4 21.82 -13.66 -8.76
C LYS A 4 21.30 -12.23 -8.81
N THR A 5 21.85 -11.44 -9.72
CA THR A 5 21.25 -10.16 -10.10
C THR A 5 19.90 -10.45 -10.75
N LEU A 6 18.82 -9.98 -10.13
CA LEU A 6 17.49 -10.09 -10.70
C LEU A 6 17.35 -9.11 -11.87
N THR A 7 16.66 -9.54 -12.92
CA THR A 7 16.11 -8.60 -13.90
C THR A 7 15.02 -7.74 -13.25
N ALA A 8 14.66 -6.61 -13.87
CA ALA A 8 13.59 -5.75 -13.36
C ALA A 8 12.26 -6.51 -13.16
N ALA A 9 11.88 -7.36 -14.13
CA ALA A 9 10.66 -8.17 -14.04
C ALA A 9 10.73 -9.23 -12.93
N GLU A 10 11.89 -9.85 -12.71
CA GLU A 10 12.08 -10.79 -11.59
C GLU A 10 12.03 -10.08 -10.24
N ALA A 11 12.57 -8.86 -10.14
CA ALA A 11 12.53 -8.05 -8.93
C ALA A 11 11.10 -7.59 -8.61
N GLU A 12 10.35 -7.14 -9.61
CA GLU A 12 8.94 -6.78 -9.48
C GLU A 12 8.10 -7.99 -9.03
N LYS A 13 8.30 -9.14 -9.67
CA LYS A 13 7.62 -10.38 -9.29
C LYS A 13 7.94 -10.77 -7.84
N ALA A 14 9.22 -10.68 -7.44
CA ALA A 14 9.63 -10.98 -6.07
C ALA A 14 8.97 -10.02 -5.05
N PHE A 15 8.81 -8.74 -5.41
CA PHE A 15 8.08 -7.77 -4.60
C PHE A 15 6.61 -8.17 -4.42
N TRP A 16 5.88 -8.43 -5.51
CA TRP A 16 4.46 -8.81 -5.44
C TRP A 16 4.23 -10.13 -4.69
N ASP A 17 5.09 -11.13 -4.93
CA ASP A 17 5.08 -12.41 -4.22
C ASP A 17 5.33 -12.23 -2.72
N SER A 18 6.23 -11.33 -2.34
CA SER A 18 6.52 -11.02 -0.94
C SER A 18 5.36 -10.28 -0.28
N LEU A 19 4.81 -9.26 -0.96
CA LEU A 19 3.68 -8.48 -0.48
C LEU A 19 2.43 -9.34 -0.26
N LYS A 20 2.29 -10.46 -0.99
CA LYS A 20 1.25 -11.47 -0.75
C LYS A 20 1.35 -12.16 0.60
N LYS A 21 2.56 -12.37 1.12
CA LYS A 21 2.84 -13.12 2.35
C LYS A 21 2.83 -12.22 3.59
N SER A 22 3.37 -11.01 3.45
CA SER A 22 3.34 -9.97 4.48
C SER A 22 3.13 -8.62 3.80
N ASN A 23 2.05 -7.95 4.16
CA ASN A 23 1.55 -6.80 3.42
C ASN A 23 1.60 -5.49 4.21
N THR A 24 2.38 -5.41 5.27
CA THR A 24 2.60 -4.16 6.00
C THR A 24 3.86 -3.47 5.51
N GLY A 25 3.79 -2.17 5.26
CA GLY A 25 4.93 -1.31 4.98
C GLY A 25 4.66 0.11 5.46
N MET A 26 5.63 1.00 5.30
CA MET A 26 5.53 2.39 5.73
C MET A 26 5.11 3.25 4.54
N LEU A 27 3.94 3.88 4.62
CA LEU A 27 3.40 4.80 3.61
C LEU A 27 3.51 6.24 4.12
N GLY A 28 4.00 7.15 3.29
CA GLY A 28 4.01 8.57 3.60
C GLY A 28 3.98 9.42 2.34
N LEU A 29 3.50 10.65 2.47
CA LEU A 29 3.62 11.64 1.41
C LEU A 29 5.08 12.06 1.26
N ASP A 30 5.52 12.23 0.02
CA ASP A 30 6.87 12.63 -0.36
C ASP A 30 7.01 14.15 -0.23
N GLN A 31 6.93 14.63 1.02
CA GLN A 31 7.04 16.04 1.35
C GLN A 31 7.86 16.22 2.64
N PRO A 32 8.62 17.33 2.77
CA PRO A 32 9.46 17.57 3.93
C PRO A 32 8.67 17.51 5.25
N GLY A 33 9.16 16.72 6.20
CA GLY A 33 8.56 16.61 7.53
C GLY A 33 7.34 15.70 7.62
N TYR A 34 6.89 15.08 6.53
CA TYR A 34 5.82 14.08 6.61
C TYR A 34 6.31 12.79 7.24
N HIS A 35 5.53 12.26 8.18
CA HIS A 35 5.84 10.98 8.79
C HIS A 35 5.27 9.83 7.96
N SER A 36 6.10 8.84 7.67
CA SER A 36 5.59 7.56 7.17
C SER A 36 4.93 6.78 8.29
N GLN A 37 3.79 6.17 8.01
CA GLN A 37 3.02 5.38 8.95
C GLN A 37 2.84 3.94 8.45
N PRO A 38 2.78 2.95 9.36
CA PRO A 38 2.58 1.56 8.98
C PRO A 38 1.17 1.38 8.43
N MET A 39 1.07 0.92 7.18
CA MET A 39 -0.18 0.70 6.48
C MET A 39 -0.22 -0.72 5.90
N THR A 40 -1.41 -1.30 5.84
CA THR A 40 -1.66 -2.60 5.22
C THR A 40 -1.95 -2.40 3.73
N ALA A 41 -1.04 -2.90 2.88
CA ALA A 41 -1.12 -2.86 1.44
C ALA A 41 -2.01 -3.98 0.88
N PHE A 42 -2.94 -3.62 0.00
CA PHE A 42 -3.79 -4.54 -0.73
C PHE A 42 -3.42 -4.46 -2.21
N ARG A 43 -2.57 -5.38 -2.63
CA ARG A 43 -1.95 -5.38 -3.97
C ARG A 43 -2.95 -5.75 -5.07
N ASP A 44 -2.89 -5.03 -6.17
CA ASP A 44 -3.48 -5.39 -7.45
C ASP A 44 -2.39 -5.42 -8.52
N GLU A 45 -1.69 -6.56 -8.60
CA GLU A 45 -0.52 -6.76 -9.47
C GLU A 45 -0.86 -6.58 -10.95
N GLU A 46 -2.10 -6.89 -11.37
CA GLU A 46 -2.54 -6.74 -12.76
C GLU A 46 -2.60 -5.27 -13.21
N THR A 47 -2.90 -4.35 -12.28
CA THR A 47 -3.04 -2.92 -12.55
C THR A 47 -1.86 -2.10 -12.05
N GLY A 48 -0.96 -2.71 -11.27
CA GLY A 48 0.14 -2.02 -10.59
C GLY A 48 -0.31 -1.15 -9.43
N VAL A 49 -1.56 -1.28 -8.97
CA VAL A 49 -2.13 -0.45 -7.90
C VAL A 49 -1.95 -1.12 -6.54
N ILE A 50 -1.63 -0.31 -5.52
CA ILE A 50 -1.64 -0.74 -4.13
C ILE A 50 -2.74 0.02 -3.40
N TRP A 51 -3.75 -0.71 -2.92
CA TRP A 51 -4.85 -0.15 -2.15
C TRP A 51 -4.50 -0.10 -0.66
N PHE A 52 -4.94 0.96 0.00
CA PHE A 52 -4.83 1.12 1.45
C PHE A 52 -6.19 1.55 1.99
N PHE A 53 -6.71 0.82 2.97
CA PHE A 53 -7.92 1.22 3.68
C PHE A 53 -7.55 2.12 4.84
N THR A 54 -8.25 3.24 4.97
CA THR A 54 -8.10 4.19 6.07
C THR A 54 -9.44 4.89 6.33
N ARG A 55 -9.51 5.66 7.41
CA ARG A 55 -10.64 6.56 7.67
C ARG A 55 -10.37 7.91 6.99
N ASP A 56 -11.43 8.54 6.50
CA ASP A 56 -11.41 9.84 5.84
C ASP A 56 -11.00 11.00 6.78
N ASP A 57 -11.11 10.78 8.08
CA ASP A 57 -10.72 11.73 9.12
C ASP A 57 -9.23 11.70 9.49
N THR A 58 -8.44 10.81 8.87
CA THR A 58 -6.97 10.77 9.05
C THR A 58 -6.28 11.88 8.28
N ASP A 59 -5.20 12.44 8.84
CA ASP A 59 -4.43 13.49 8.17
C ASP A 59 -3.89 13.02 6.81
N LEU A 60 -3.41 11.77 6.72
CA LEU A 60 -2.99 11.17 5.45
C LEU A 60 -4.08 11.14 4.39
N ALA A 61 -5.31 10.76 4.74
CA ALA A 61 -6.40 10.73 3.78
C ALA A 61 -6.77 12.15 3.32
N ARG A 62 -6.84 13.12 4.24
CA ARG A 62 -7.15 14.51 3.93
C ARG A 62 -6.09 15.14 3.02
N ASP A 63 -4.82 14.94 3.34
CA ASP A 63 -3.71 15.49 2.56
C ASP A 63 -3.60 14.83 1.19
N ALA A 64 -3.77 13.51 1.10
CA ALA A 64 -3.77 12.78 -0.17
C ALA A 64 -4.97 13.13 -1.08
N ALA A 65 -6.06 13.65 -0.52
CA ALA A 65 -7.22 14.11 -1.28
C ALA A 65 -7.04 15.50 -1.90
N VAL A 66 -5.95 16.22 -1.59
CA VAL A 66 -5.71 17.54 -2.17
C VAL A 66 -5.34 17.42 -3.65
N GLY A 67 -6.14 18.07 -4.51
CA GLY A 67 -5.92 18.08 -5.95
C GLY A 67 -6.32 16.75 -6.60
N SER A 68 -5.46 16.21 -7.47
CA SER A 68 -5.64 14.88 -8.08
C SER A 68 -4.99 13.74 -7.30
N GLY A 69 -4.25 14.07 -6.23
CA GLY A 69 -3.34 13.17 -5.54
C GLY A 69 -2.07 13.90 -5.12
N GLN A 70 -1.23 13.23 -4.34
CA GLN A 70 0.05 13.73 -3.86
C GLN A 70 1.17 12.72 -4.15
N SER A 71 2.38 13.21 -4.40
CA SER A 71 3.57 12.34 -4.46
C SER A 71 3.72 11.59 -3.14
N ALA A 72 3.99 10.29 -3.19
CA ALA A 72 4.07 9.44 -2.02
C ALA A 72 5.08 8.31 -2.20
N MET A 73 5.57 7.81 -1.06
CA MET A 73 6.47 6.67 -1.00
C MET A 73 5.88 5.58 -0.11
N PHE A 74 5.90 4.35 -0.61
CA PHE A 74 5.65 3.14 0.15
C PHE A 74 6.96 2.35 0.27
N THR A 75 7.47 2.25 1.49
CA THR A 75 8.68 1.47 1.79
C THR A 75 8.29 0.17 2.47
N TYR A 76 8.87 -0.92 1.97
CA TYR A 76 8.48 -2.27 2.35
C TYR A 76 9.71 -3.09 2.72
N GLY A 77 9.61 -3.82 3.83
CA GLY A 77 10.53 -4.87 4.22
C GLY A 77 9.76 -6.16 4.44
N SER A 78 10.14 -7.20 3.70
CA SER A 78 9.62 -8.56 3.90
C SER A 78 9.97 -9.11 5.28
N LYS A 79 9.10 -9.95 5.85
CA LYS A 79 9.33 -10.56 7.17
C LYS A 79 10.59 -11.44 7.24
N ASP A 80 10.95 -12.08 6.13
CA ASP A 80 12.16 -12.89 6.00
C ASP A 80 13.40 -12.06 5.59
N GLN A 81 13.23 -10.75 5.42
CA GLN A 81 14.27 -9.78 5.07
C GLN A 81 14.97 -10.03 3.72
N ASN A 82 14.35 -10.83 2.85
CA ASN A 82 14.89 -11.14 1.52
C ASN A 82 14.53 -10.08 0.47
N VAL A 83 13.43 -9.37 0.68
CA VAL A 83 12.93 -8.29 -0.18
C VAL A 83 12.81 -6.99 0.61
N TRP A 84 13.42 -5.95 0.05
CA TRP A 84 13.28 -4.56 0.47
C TRP A 84 12.92 -3.75 -0.77
N ALA A 85 11.86 -2.95 -0.68
CA ALA A 85 11.37 -2.18 -1.81
C ALA A 85 11.03 -0.76 -1.38
N CYS A 86 11.30 0.17 -2.29
CA CYS A 86 10.88 1.55 -2.22
C CYS A 86 10.03 1.82 -3.46
N VAL A 87 8.73 1.99 -3.27
CA VAL A 87 7.78 2.30 -4.32
C VAL A 87 7.47 3.78 -4.25
N HIS A 88 7.79 4.51 -5.31
CA HIS A 88 7.45 5.93 -5.47
C HIS A 88 6.31 6.04 -6.47
N GLY A 89 5.31 6.86 -6.16
CA GLY A 89 4.15 7.03 -7.02
C GLY A 89 3.23 8.14 -6.53
N GLU A 90 2.01 8.15 -7.08
CA GLU A 90 0.96 9.08 -6.69
C GLU A 90 -0.02 8.38 -5.73
N LEU A 91 -0.33 9.03 -4.61
CA LEU A 91 -1.34 8.60 -3.67
C LEU A 91 -2.55 9.53 -3.77
N SER A 92 -3.73 8.97 -4.01
CA SER A 92 -4.98 9.70 -4.09
C SER A 92 -6.09 8.95 -3.35
N VAL A 93 -7.16 9.68 -3.00
CA VAL A 93 -8.36 9.09 -2.41
C VAL A 93 -9.33 8.73 -3.53
N HIS A 94 -9.59 7.42 -3.68
CA HIS A 94 -10.53 6.90 -4.68
C HIS A 94 -12.00 6.94 -4.23
N GLY A 95 -12.25 6.99 -2.92
CA GLY A 95 -13.58 6.92 -2.33
C GLY A 95 -14.07 5.48 -2.11
N ALA A 96 -15.35 5.35 -1.71
CA ALA A 96 -15.95 4.07 -1.33
C ALA A 96 -16.40 3.23 -2.54
N ASP A 97 -15.45 2.71 -3.31
CA ASP A 97 -15.72 1.79 -4.41
C ASP A 97 -16.11 0.41 -3.89
N ARG A 98 -17.38 0.04 -4.10
CA ARG A 98 -17.95 -1.23 -3.63
C ARG A 98 -17.22 -2.45 -4.17
N ASN A 99 -16.75 -2.42 -5.42
CA ASN A 99 -16.07 -3.57 -6.01
C ASN A 99 -14.71 -3.79 -5.33
N ILE A 100 -13.99 -2.71 -5.03
CA ILE A 100 -12.69 -2.77 -4.34
C ILE A 100 -12.87 -3.17 -2.88
N ILE A 101 -13.84 -2.58 -2.17
CA ILE A 101 -14.18 -2.92 -0.79
C ILE A 101 -14.54 -4.41 -0.71
N ASP A 102 -15.45 -4.89 -1.55
CA ASP A 102 -15.89 -6.29 -1.52
C ASP A 102 -14.77 -7.27 -1.85
N ARG A 103 -13.88 -6.92 -2.79
CA ARG A 103 -12.73 -7.75 -3.18
C ARG A 103 -11.75 -7.97 -2.03
N TYR A 104 -11.50 -6.95 -1.22
CA TYR A 104 -10.48 -7.01 -0.16
C TYR A 104 -11.02 -7.20 1.26
N TRP A 105 -12.34 -7.14 1.42
CA TRP A 105 -12.97 -7.31 2.73
C TRP A 105 -12.66 -8.67 3.35
N ASN A 106 -12.23 -8.62 4.61
CA ASN A 106 -11.92 -9.80 5.40
C ASN A 106 -12.10 -9.47 6.90
N PRO A 107 -12.10 -10.47 7.80
CA PRO A 107 -12.33 -10.24 9.23
C PRO A 107 -11.33 -9.27 9.88
N VAL A 108 -10.08 -9.23 9.41
CA VAL A 108 -9.05 -8.31 9.94
C VAL A 108 -9.40 -6.88 9.57
N LEU A 109 -9.79 -6.63 8.31
CA LEU A 109 -10.24 -5.31 7.88
C LEU A 109 -11.53 -4.90 8.61
N ALA A 110 -12.50 -5.81 8.70
CA ALA A 110 -13.78 -5.56 9.35
C ALA A 110 -13.64 -5.16 10.83
N ALA A 111 -12.61 -5.64 11.53
CA ALA A 111 -12.34 -5.25 12.92
C ALA A 111 -12.07 -3.75 13.10
N TRP A 112 -11.67 -3.05 12.04
CA TRP A 112 -11.43 -1.59 12.06
C TRP A 112 -12.67 -0.76 11.68
N TYR A 113 -13.73 -1.41 11.18
CA TYR A 113 -14.95 -0.77 10.68
C TYR A 113 -16.17 -1.42 11.34
N PRO A 114 -16.51 -1.03 12.59
CA PRO A 114 -17.57 -1.69 13.37
C PRO A 114 -18.96 -1.56 12.74
N GLU A 115 -19.18 -0.54 11.90
CA GLU A 115 -20.43 -0.32 11.17
C GLU A 115 -20.52 -1.14 9.87
N GLY A 116 -19.45 -1.83 9.49
CA GLY A 116 -19.38 -2.67 8.31
C GLY A 116 -18.78 -1.97 7.10
N LYS A 117 -19.20 -2.40 5.91
CA LYS A 117 -18.68 -1.94 4.60
C LYS A 117 -19.31 -0.64 4.10
N ASP A 118 -20.35 -0.18 4.77
CA ASP A 118 -21.23 0.91 4.36
C ASP A 118 -20.75 2.25 4.90
#